data_AF-A0A938P6C8-F1
#
_entry.id   AF-A0A938P6C8-F1
#
_cell.length_a   1.000
_cell.length_b   1.000
_cell.length_c   1.000
_cell.angle_alpha   90.00
_cell.angle_beta   90.00
_cell.angle_gamma   90.00
#
_symmetry.space_group_name_H-M   'P 1'
#
loop_
_entity.id
_entity.type
_entity.pdbx_description
1 polymer ?
#
loop_
_entity_poly.entity_id
_entity_poly.type
_entity_poly.pdbx_seq_one_letter_code
_entity_poly.pdbx_strand_id
1 'polypeptide(L)'
;MRTFKALWMGVGVWVTALTLRAADRFPRPDFKTDYVSPDLLLPGARGPLLEWLDVAVLAAALALAGWLAIRNRSRRGLVLLTLFSLGYFGFWRRGCVCAVGAVQNLALGWADASCAIPLTVIAFFVLPLLATLLVGRVFCASVCPLGAIQELALWRPIKTPIWLNHTLGLLPWGYLSVAVLFAATGAGFLICEWDPFVGFFRLGAPFHLAVTGALFLLASLFIGRPYCRFACPYGAILGLLSRVSRRHTTITPDACVQCRLCEDACPYGAIRSPLPAAAPESRATGVRRLALILAAVPLIAVAAAATGYFFGNLLSRAHPRVALALEIHRDAAQPMSLEREAFFTSGRATVALDAEARAIQRRFAVGGVFLGALLALTVGAQLIGLALWRSRTDYEPDRARCFSCGRCFAYCPVGRKRKESPK
;
A
#
# COMPACT_ATOMS: atom_id res chain seq x y z
N MET A 1 27.97 18.11 -14.76
CA MET A 1 28.14 16.75 -15.34
C MET A 1 28.48 15.63 -14.34
N ARG A 2 28.72 15.89 -13.04
CA ARG A 2 28.90 14.83 -12.01
C ARG A 2 27.59 14.34 -11.35
N THR A 3 26.49 15.07 -11.51
CA THR A 3 25.16 14.74 -10.94
C THR A 3 24.35 13.75 -11.80
N PHE A 4 24.69 13.57 -13.07
CA PHE A 4 23.97 12.66 -13.98
C PHE A 4 24.50 11.21 -13.93
N LYS A 5 25.73 10.98 -13.44
CA LYS A 5 26.28 9.62 -13.24
C LYS A 5 25.68 8.89 -12.03
N ALA A 6 25.03 9.60 -11.10
CA ALA A 6 24.31 9.00 -9.98
C ALA A 6 22.99 8.32 -10.42
N LEU A 7 22.44 8.69 -11.58
CA LEU A 7 21.19 8.11 -12.08
C LEU A 7 21.39 6.75 -12.78
N TRP A 8 22.59 6.50 -13.32
CA TRP A 8 22.93 5.30 -14.08
C TRP A 8 23.78 4.27 -13.30
N MET A 9 24.33 4.64 -12.15
CA MET A 9 24.92 3.67 -11.20
C MET A 9 23.89 3.08 -10.21
N GLY A 10 22.60 3.24 -10.48
CA GLY A 10 21.50 2.63 -9.73
C GLY A 10 21.01 1.26 -10.25
N VAL A 11 21.62 0.75 -11.33
CA VAL A 11 21.22 -0.52 -11.99
C VAL A 11 22.27 -1.64 -11.79
N GLY A 12 23.40 -1.33 -11.15
CA GLY A 12 24.36 -2.34 -10.68
C GLY A 12 23.89 -2.99 -9.38
N VAL A 13 22.78 -3.72 -9.45
CA VAL A 13 22.29 -4.58 -8.36
C VAL A 13 23.38 -5.61 -8.09
N TRP A 14 24.08 -5.47 -6.96
CA TRP A 14 25.01 -6.47 -6.47
C TRP A 14 24.23 -7.75 -6.20
N VAL A 15 24.38 -8.70 -7.11
CA VAL A 15 23.95 -10.08 -6.98
C VAL A 15 24.93 -10.76 -6.02
N THR A 16 24.59 -10.79 -4.74
CA THR A 16 25.10 -11.81 -3.81
C THR A 16 23.94 -12.69 -3.40
N ALA A 17 23.44 -13.45 -4.38
CA ALA A 17 22.76 -14.69 -4.11
C ALA A 17 23.83 -15.69 -3.67
N LEU A 18 23.97 -15.91 -2.36
CA LEU A 18 24.34 -17.19 -1.73
C LEU A 18 24.47 -16.96 -0.22
N THR A 19 23.53 -17.56 0.51
CA THR A 19 23.64 -17.91 1.94
C THR A 19 23.96 -16.78 2.93
N LEU A 20 23.12 -15.75 3.02
CA LEU A 20 22.96 -15.07 4.31
C LEU A 20 21.90 -15.82 5.11
N ARG A 21 22.34 -16.65 6.05
CA ARG A 21 21.51 -17.03 7.19
C ARG A 21 21.07 -15.72 7.83
N ALA A 22 19.77 -15.52 7.99
CA ALA A 22 19.24 -14.52 8.89
C ALA A 22 19.52 -14.98 10.33
N ALA A 23 20.80 -14.97 10.69
CA ALA A 23 21.21 -14.75 12.06
C ALA A 23 20.99 -13.26 12.35
N ASP A 24 20.54 -12.93 13.55
CA ASP A 24 20.49 -11.54 13.99
C ASP A 24 21.84 -10.88 13.63
N ARG A 25 21.81 -9.85 12.77
CA ARG A 25 23.03 -9.18 12.26
C ARG A 25 23.90 -8.66 13.42
N PHE A 26 23.29 -8.50 14.59
CA PHE A 26 23.92 -8.32 15.88
C PHE A 26 23.48 -9.45 16.80
N PRO A 27 24.38 -10.30 17.31
CA PRO A 27 24.02 -11.28 18.33
C PRO A 27 23.43 -10.54 19.52
N ARG A 28 22.38 -11.13 20.13
CA ARG A 28 21.77 -10.54 21.32
C ARG A 28 22.86 -10.39 22.39
N PRO A 29 22.94 -9.24 23.08
CA PRO A 29 23.85 -9.11 24.21
C PRO A 29 23.49 -10.18 25.25
N ASP A 30 24.47 -10.96 25.68
CA ASP A 30 24.31 -11.85 26.84
C ASP A 30 24.25 -10.97 28.09
N PHE A 31 23.03 -10.61 28.51
CA PHE A 31 22.82 -9.94 29.77
C PHE A 31 23.11 -10.95 30.89
N LYS A 32 24.02 -10.60 31.81
CA LYS A 32 24.35 -11.42 32.99
C LYS A 32 23.24 -11.42 34.07
N THR A 33 22.13 -10.76 33.83
CA THR A 33 20.98 -10.62 34.72
C THR A 33 19.81 -11.51 34.27
N ASP A 34 18.82 -11.73 35.14
CA ASP A 34 17.55 -12.44 34.86
C ASP A 34 16.65 -11.73 33.81
N TYR A 35 17.23 -10.89 32.96
CA TYR A 35 16.51 -10.16 31.92
C TYR A 35 16.03 -11.12 30.84
N VAL A 36 14.74 -11.44 30.89
CA VAL A 36 14.05 -12.15 29.81
C VAL A 36 13.76 -11.13 28.70
N SER A 37 14.43 -11.32 27.55
CA SER A 37 14.15 -10.49 26.38
C SER A 37 12.69 -10.68 25.96
N PRO A 38 11.93 -9.60 25.70
CA PRO A 38 10.56 -9.72 25.27
C PRO A 38 10.48 -10.48 23.94
N ASP A 39 9.52 -11.41 23.85
CA ASP A 39 9.27 -12.13 22.61
C ASP A 39 8.86 -11.16 21.51
N LEU A 40 9.68 -11.08 20.47
CA LEU A 40 9.36 -10.29 19.29
C LEU A 40 8.19 -10.96 18.57
N LEU A 41 7.12 -10.20 18.34
CA LEU A 41 5.97 -10.67 17.57
C LEU A 41 6.29 -10.99 16.10
N LEU A 42 7.52 -10.75 15.64
CA LEU A 42 7.96 -11.03 14.27
C LEU A 42 8.33 -12.51 14.12
N PRO A 43 7.80 -13.22 13.09
CA PRO A 43 8.21 -14.60 12.85
C PRO A 43 9.70 -14.65 12.51
N GLY A 44 10.39 -15.68 13.00
CA GLY A 44 11.77 -15.96 12.62
C GLY A 44 11.91 -16.12 11.11
N ALA A 45 13.12 -15.87 10.61
CA ALA A 45 13.42 -16.02 9.20
C ALA A 45 13.16 -17.45 8.72
N ARG A 46 12.49 -17.58 7.57
CA ARG A 46 12.20 -18.90 6.99
C ARG A 46 13.46 -19.47 6.35
N GLY A 47 13.54 -20.80 6.26
CA GLY A 47 14.61 -21.43 5.50
C GLY A 47 14.61 -20.97 4.04
N PRO A 48 15.78 -20.83 3.39
CA PRO A 48 15.89 -20.21 2.05
C PRO A 48 15.06 -20.92 0.98
N LEU A 49 14.92 -22.25 1.05
CA LEU A 49 14.06 -23.02 0.15
C LEU A 49 12.57 -22.66 0.32
N LEU A 50 12.12 -22.45 1.56
CA LEU A 50 10.74 -22.08 1.84
C LEU A 50 10.43 -20.66 1.35
N GLU A 51 11.40 -19.74 1.40
CA GLU A 51 11.21 -18.39 0.86
C GLU A 51 10.99 -18.41 -0.66
N TRP A 52 11.78 -19.19 -1.40
CA TRP A 52 11.59 -19.34 -2.85
C TRP A 52 10.31 -20.10 -3.19
N LEU A 53 9.94 -21.09 -2.38
CA LEU A 53 8.64 -21.75 -2.50
C LEU A 53 7.50 -20.73 -2.33
N ASP A 54 7.58 -19.85 -1.33
CA ASP A 54 6.57 -18.81 -1.11
C ASP A 54 6.44 -17.87 -2.31
N VAL A 55 7.55 -17.50 -2.96
CA VAL A 55 7.56 -16.71 -4.20
C VAL A 55 6.92 -17.48 -5.36
N ALA A 56 7.23 -18.78 -5.50
CA ALA A 56 6.64 -19.62 -6.54
C ALA A 56 5.11 -19.77 -6.35
N VAL A 57 4.66 -19.99 -5.10
CA VAL A 57 3.23 -20.05 -4.76
C VAL A 57 2.55 -18.71 -5.06
N LEU A 58 3.20 -17.58 -4.76
CA LEU A 58 2.68 -16.25 -5.10
C LEU A 58 2.50 -16.07 -6.61
N ALA A 59 3.52 -16.42 -7.39
CA ALA A 59 3.48 -16.32 -8.85
C ALA A 59 2.37 -17.20 -9.45
N ALA A 60 2.26 -18.45 -8.99
CA ALA A 60 1.22 -19.39 -9.41
C ALA A 60 -0.19 -18.88 -9.04
N ALA A 61 -0.37 -18.37 -7.81
CA ALA A 61 -1.64 -17.81 -7.36
C ALA A 61 -2.04 -16.57 -8.19
N LEU A 62 -1.09 -15.69 -8.52
CA LEU A 62 -1.34 -14.53 -9.37
C LEU A 62 -1.73 -14.92 -10.80
N ALA A 63 -1.04 -15.89 -11.40
CA ALA A 63 -1.35 -16.40 -12.73
C ALA A 63 -2.74 -17.04 -12.75
N LEU A 64 -3.06 -17.88 -11.76
CA LEU A 64 -4.36 -18.51 -11.60
C LEU A 64 -5.47 -17.46 -11.39
N ALA A 65 -5.23 -16.44 -10.56
CA ALA A 65 -6.16 -15.34 -10.35
C ALA A 65 -6.46 -14.59 -11.65
N GLY A 66 -5.42 -14.27 -12.44
CA GLY A 66 -5.56 -13.65 -13.76
C GLY A 66 -6.38 -14.50 -14.73
N TRP A 67 -6.08 -15.80 -14.81
CA TRP A 67 -6.83 -16.74 -15.64
C TRP A 67 -8.30 -16.86 -15.21
N LEU A 68 -8.57 -16.99 -13.91
CA LEU A 68 -9.91 -17.07 -13.34
C LEU A 68 -10.72 -15.79 -13.56
N ALA A 69 -10.09 -14.62 -13.46
CA ALA A 69 -10.75 -13.32 -13.59
C ALA A 69 -11.03 -12.94 -15.06
N ILE A 70 -10.13 -13.27 -15.99
CA ILE A 70 -10.24 -12.84 -17.39
C ILE A 70 -10.79 -13.95 -18.29
N ARG A 71 -10.20 -15.15 -18.25
CA ARG A 71 -10.50 -16.21 -19.22
C ARG A 71 -11.68 -17.08 -18.76
N ASN A 72 -11.58 -17.67 -17.57
CA ASN A 72 -12.61 -18.57 -17.05
C ASN A 72 -13.84 -17.81 -16.51
N ARG A 73 -13.64 -16.57 -16.05
CA ARG A 73 -14.68 -15.71 -15.46
C ARG A 73 -15.49 -16.46 -14.38
N SER A 74 -14.77 -17.03 -13.42
CA SER A 74 -15.36 -17.86 -12.35
C SER A 74 -15.20 -17.19 -10.99
N ARG A 75 -16.32 -16.68 -10.44
CA ARG A 75 -16.35 -16.12 -9.08
C ARG A 75 -16.05 -17.19 -8.03
N ARG A 76 -16.57 -18.40 -8.19
CA ARG A 76 -16.33 -19.52 -7.26
C ARG A 76 -14.83 -19.83 -7.17
N GLY A 77 -14.15 -19.91 -8.32
CA GLY A 77 -12.69 -20.12 -8.34
C GLY A 77 -11.91 -19.01 -7.65
N LEU A 78 -12.29 -17.74 -7.86
CA LEU A 78 -11.65 -16.61 -7.18
C LEU A 78 -11.84 -16.66 -5.65
N VAL A 79 -13.03 -17.07 -5.18
CA VAL A 79 -13.30 -17.25 -3.73
C VAL A 79 -12.49 -18.40 -3.15
N LEU A 80 -12.39 -19.54 -3.84
CA LEU A 80 -11.56 -20.66 -3.39
C LEU A 80 -10.08 -20.26 -3.29
N LEU A 81 -9.57 -19.53 -4.28
CA LEU A 81 -8.21 -18.99 -4.24
C LEU A 81 -8.02 -17.98 -3.11
N THR A 82 -9.06 -17.20 -2.78
CA THR A 82 -9.05 -16.27 -1.65
C THR A 82 -8.92 -17.01 -0.32
N LEU A 83 -9.66 -18.11 -0.14
CA LEU A 83 -9.58 -18.97 1.05
C LEU A 83 -8.20 -19.63 1.18
N PHE A 84 -7.69 -20.20 0.08
CA PHE A 84 -6.32 -20.73 0.04
C PHE A 84 -5.30 -19.67 0.44
N SER A 85 -5.39 -18.47 -0.14
CA SER A 85 -4.45 -17.38 0.12
C SER A 85 -4.52 -16.86 1.55
N LEU A 86 -5.71 -16.85 2.16
CA LEU A 86 -5.88 -16.51 3.57
C LEU A 86 -5.21 -17.57 4.47
N GLY A 87 -5.40 -18.86 4.18
CA GLY A 87 -4.74 -19.94 4.92
C GLY A 87 -3.22 -19.92 4.76
N TYR A 88 -2.73 -19.83 3.52
CA TYR A 88 -1.30 -19.92 3.20
C TYR A 88 -0.54 -18.62 3.54
N PHE A 89 -0.90 -17.48 2.93
CA PHE A 89 -0.17 -16.22 3.14
C PHE A 89 -0.54 -15.51 4.45
N GLY A 90 -1.76 -15.74 4.96
CA GLY A 90 -2.20 -15.22 6.26
C GLY A 90 -1.66 -16.07 7.39
N PHE A 91 -2.29 -17.19 7.68
CA PHE A 91 -2.03 -17.97 8.91
C PHE A 91 -0.73 -18.80 8.86
N TRP A 92 -0.45 -19.53 7.78
CA TRP A 92 0.76 -20.37 7.68
C TRP A 92 2.06 -19.55 7.60
N ARG A 93 2.03 -18.44 6.86
CA ARG A 93 3.16 -17.48 6.80
C ARG A 93 3.12 -16.39 7.87
N ARG A 94 2.08 -16.37 8.71
CA ARG A 94 1.88 -15.35 9.75
C ARG A 94 1.95 -13.92 9.20
N GLY A 95 1.49 -13.73 7.96
CA GLY A 95 1.43 -12.44 7.27
C GLY A 95 2.77 -11.88 6.76
N CYS A 96 3.90 -12.56 6.90
CA CYS A 96 5.21 -12.06 6.47
C CYS A 96 5.96 -13.04 5.54
N VAL A 97 6.72 -12.58 4.55
CA VAL A 97 6.85 -11.20 4.02
C VAL A 97 5.59 -10.82 3.23
N CYS A 98 5.05 -9.61 3.44
CA CYS A 98 3.90 -9.08 2.69
C CYS A 98 4.31 -7.99 1.69
N ALA A 99 3.62 -7.94 0.54
CA ALA A 99 3.86 -6.94 -0.49
C ALA A 99 3.64 -5.49 -0.01
N VAL A 100 2.79 -5.31 1.02
CA VAL A 100 2.48 -3.98 1.58
C VAL A 100 3.66 -3.44 2.38
N GLY A 101 4.20 -4.22 3.33
CA GLY A 101 5.37 -3.84 4.12
C GLY A 101 6.67 -3.84 3.31
N ALA A 102 6.74 -4.61 2.21
CA ALA A 102 7.88 -4.60 1.30
C ALA A 102 8.17 -3.19 0.73
N VAL A 103 7.15 -2.32 0.58
CA VAL A 103 7.34 -0.91 0.19
C VAL A 103 8.40 -0.20 1.05
N GLN A 104 8.34 -0.39 2.37
CA GLN A 104 9.28 0.25 3.29
C GLN A 104 10.65 -0.42 3.30
N ASN A 105 10.71 -1.74 3.05
CA ASN A 105 11.99 -2.43 2.89
C ASN A 105 12.76 -1.87 1.69
N LEU A 106 12.07 -1.69 0.55
CA LEU A 106 12.65 -1.08 -0.64
C LEU A 106 13.04 0.39 -0.42
N ALA A 107 12.21 1.16 0.32
CA ALA A 107 12.53 2.54 0.65
C ALA A 107 13.82 2.64 1.51
N LEU A 108 13.97 1.76 2.50
CA LEU A 108 15.18 1.71 3.33
C LEU A 108 16.41 1.33 2.52
N GLY A 109 16.37 0.24 1.74
CA GLY A 109 17.54 -0.17 0.96
C GLY A 109 17.89 0.79 -0.19
N TRP A 110 16.96 1.62 -0.64
CA TRP A 110 17.28 2.71 -1.56
C TRP A 110 17.94 3.90 -0.87
N ALA A 111 17.56 4.19 0.38
CA ALA A 111 18.13 5.27 1.17
C ALA A 111 19.50 4.92 1.78
N ASP A 112 19.73 3.63 2.07
CA ASP A 112 20.97 3.11 2.65
C ASP A 112 21.48 1.92 1.83
N ALA A 113 22.51 2.17 1.02
CA ALA A 113 23.15 1.17 0.18
C ALA A 113 23.84 0.02 0.97
N SER A 114 24.03 0.18 2.28
CA SER A 114 24.57 -0.89 3.15
C SER A 114 23.51 -1.92 3.58
N CYS A 115 22.24 -1.66 3.25
CA CYS A 115 21.11 -2.55 3.53
C CYS A 115 20.84 -3.47 2.33
N ALA A 116 21.31 -4.71 2.41
CA ALA A 116 21.01 -5.74 1.41
C ALA A 116 19.57 -6.24 1.60
N ILE A 117 18.72 -6.09 0.59
CA ILE A 117 17.34 -6.60 0.59
C ILE A 117 17.34 -7.98 -0.09
N PRO A 118 16.75 -9.03 0.53
CA PRO A 118 16.61 -10.33 -0.11
C PRO A 118 15.82 -10.25 -1.42
N LEU A 119 16.27 -10.99 -2.44
CA LEU A 119 15.57 -11.07 -3.74
C LEU A 119 14.12 -11.55 -3.61
N THR A 120 13.85 -12.40 -2.62
CA THR A 120 12.52 -12.91 -2.32
C THR A 120 11.58 -11.77 -1.89
N VAL A 121 12.05 -10.81 -1.07
CA VAL A 121 11.29 -9.62 -0.67
C VAL A 121 10.96 -8.74 -1.88
N ILE A 122 11.95 -8.52 -2.76
CA ILE A 122 11.75 -7.76 -4.01
C ILE A 122 10.72 -8.47 -4.90
N ALA A 123 10.80 -9.79 -5.04
CA ALA A 123 9.84 -10.56 -5.82
C ALA A 123 8.41 -10.44 -5.25
N PHE A 124 8.25 -10.49 -3.92
CA PHE A 124 6.97 -10.29 -3.24
C PHE A 124 6.37 -8.90 -3.50
N PHE A 125 7.21 -7.88 -3.70
CA PHE A 125 6.77 -6.53 -4.06
C PHE A 125 6.46 -6.38 -5.57
N VAL A 126 7.31 -6.92 -6.44
CA VAL A 126 7.26 -6.70 -7.89
C VAL A 126 6.22 -7.57 -8.59
N LEU A 127 6.09 -8.85 -8.22
CA LEU A 127 5.17 -9.78 -8.90
C LEU A 127 3.72 -9.28 -8.92
N PRO A 128 3.14 -8.76 -7.82
CA PRO A 128 1.78 -8.24 -7.88
C PRO A 128 1.65 -6.92 -8.67
N LEU A 129 2.71 -6.11 -8.77
CA LEU A 129 2.73 -4.93 -9.64
C LEU A 129 2.66 -5.35 -11.11
N LEU A 130 3.48 -6.31 -11.51
CA LEU A 130 3.48 -6.88 -12.86
C LEU A 130 2.14 -7.52 -13.19
N ALA A 131 1.60 -8.34 -12.28
CA ALA A 131 0.26 -8.91 -12.46
C ALA A 131 -0.80 -7.82 -12.63
N THR A 132 -0.71 -6.72 -11.86
CA THR A 132 -1.65 -5.60 -11.97
C THR A 132 -1.57 -4.89 -13.32
N LEU A 133 -0.37 -4.68 -13.85
CA LEU A 133 -0.17 -4.13 -15.19
C LEU A 133 -0.69 -5.04 -16.30
N LEU A 134 -0.69 -6.37 -16.09
CA LEU A 134 -1.14 -7.32 -17.10
C LEU A 134 -2.65 -7.54 -17.08
N VAL A 135 -3.23 -7.74 -15.89
CA VAL A 135 -4.60 -8.26 -15.72
C VAL A 135 -5.49 -7.46 -14.75
N GLY A 136 -5.01 -6.31 -14.26
CA GLY A 136 -5.70 -5.51 -13.25
C GLY A 136 -5.50 -6.03 -11.83
N ARG A 137 -6.27 -5.53 -10.85
CA ARG A 137 -6.01 -5.70 -9.40
C ARG A 137 -6.36 -7.09 -8.81
N VAL A 138 -6.03 -8.16 -9.53
CA VAL A 138 -6.31 -9.55 -9.12
C VAL A 138 -5.60 -9.95 -7.82
N PHE A 139 -4.44 -9.36 -7.52
CA PHE A 139 -3.73 -9.62 -6.26
C PHE A 139 -4.60 -9.27 -5.05
N CYS A 140 -5.12 -8.04 -5.01
CA CYS A 140 -6.01 -7.63 -3.92
C CYS A 140 -7.27 -8.50 -3.89
N ALA A 141 -7.82 -8.89 -5.04
CA ALA A 141 -9.05 -9.68 -5.11
C ALA A 141 -8.94 -11.05 -4.44
N SER A 142 -7.88 -11.81 -4.73
CA SER A 142 -7.85 -13.24 -4.42
C SER A 142 -6.53 -13.78 -3.86
N VAL A 143 -5.47 -12.97 -3.77
CA VAL A 143 -4.14 -13.44 -3.33
C VAL A 143 -3.67 -12.75 -2.06
N CYS A 144 -4.00 -11.47 -1.87
CA CYS A 144 -3.63 -10.72 -0.68
C CYS A 144 -4.44 -11.18 0.55
N PRO A 145 -3.81 -11.67 1.62
CA PRO A 145 -4.54 -12.16 2.80
C PRO A 145 -5.30 -11.05 3.53
N LEU A 146 -4.74 -9.82 3.56
CA LEU A 146 -5.43 -8.64 4.12
C LEU A 146 -6.70 -8.33 3.34
N GLY A 147 -6.67 -8.50 2.02
CA GLY A 147 -7.86 -8.33 1.19
C GLY A 147 -8.86 -9.49 1.35
N ALA A 148 -8.35 -10.72 1.49
CA ALA A 148 -9.13 -11.93 1.63
C ALA A 148 -10.04 -11.90 2.86
N ILE A 149 -9.49 -11.56 4.03
CA ILE A 149 -10.27 -11.51 5.27
C ILE A 149 -11.42 -10.50 5.19
N GLN A 150 -11.18 -9.33 4.59
CA GLN A 150 -12.22 -8.29 4.39
C GLN A 150 -13.28 -8.70 3.36
N GLU A 151 -12.91 -9.44 2.31
CA GLU A 151 -13.88 -9.93 1.32
C GLU A 151 -14.81 -10.99 1.89
N LEU A 152 -14.28 -11.84 2.77
CA LEU A 152 -15.05 -12.90 3.44
C LEU A 152 -15.92 -12.32 4.56
N ALA A 153 -15.47 -11.27 5.23
CA ALA A 153 -16.27 -10.55 6.24
C ALA A 153 -17.46 -9.79 5.63
N LEU A 154 -17.42 -9.46 4.33
CA LEU A 154 -18.45 -8.65 3.70
C LEU A 154 -19.81 -9.34 3.68
N TRP A 155 -20.74 -8.83 4.50
CA TRP A 155 -22.08 -9.40 4.65
C TRP A 155 -23.13 -8.59 3.87
N ARG A 156 -23.32 -7.32 4.21
CA ARG A 156 -24.35 -6.45 3.60
C ARG A 156 -23.70 -5.20 3.00
N PRO A 157 -23.24 -5.26 1.74
CA PRO A 157 -22.51 -4.17 1.13
C PRO A 157 -23.38 -2.91 0.97
N ILE A 158 -22.91 -1.80 1.52
CA ILE A 158 -23.48 -0.47 1.34
C ILE A 158 -22.61 0.32 0.37
N LYS A 159 -23.25 1.01 -0.59
CA LYS A 159 -22.54 1.91 -1.49
C LYS A 159 -22.08 3.15 -0.73
N THR A 160 -20.78 3.37 -0.70
CA THR A 160 -20.22 4.60 -0.11
C THR A 160 -20.44 5.78 -1.06
N PRO A 161 -20.80 6.97 -0.53
CA PRO A 161 -21.02 8.15 -1.37
C PRO A 161 -19.74 8.56 -2.11
N ILE A 162 -19.92 9.17 -3.29
CA ILE A 162 -18.81 9.51 -4.19
C ILE A 162 -17.80 10.43 -3.49
N TRP A 163 -18.26 11.48 -2.80
CA TRP A 163 -17.39 12.41 -2.07
C TRP A 163 -16.47 11.69 -1.08
N LEU A 164 -17.03 10.78 -0.27
CA LEU A 164 -16.26 10.02 0.72
C LEU A 164 -15.19 9.13 0.07
N ASN A 165 -15.50 8.55 -1.10
CA ASN A 165 -14.53 7.75 -1.85
C ASN A 165 -13.36 8.57 -2.39
N HIS A 166 -13.60 9.84 -2.73
CA HIS A 166 -12.54 10.73 -3.21
C HIS A 166 -11.69 11.25 -2.06
N THR A 167 -12.30 11.70 -0.96
CA THR A 167 -11.58 12.26 0.19
C THR A 167 -10.76 11.19 0.91
N LEU A 168 -11.38 10.07 1.31
CA LEU A 168 -10.66 8.96 1.94
C LEU A 168 -9.70 8.26 0.97
N GLY A 169 -9.91 8.40 -0.34
CA GLY A 169 -8.98 7.89 -1.36
C GLY A 169 -7.63 8.62 -1.41
N LEU A 170 -7.49 9.76 -0.73
CA LEU A 170 -6.21 10.48 -0.57
C LEU A 170 -5.37 9.94 0.59
N LEU A 171 -6.01 9.37 1.61
CA LEU A 171 -5.33 8.86 2.81
C LEU A 171 -4.24 7.81 2.50
N PRO A 172 -4.45 6.84 1.59
CA PRO A 172 -3.39 5.89 1.21
C PRO A 172 -2.12 6.56 0.66
N TRP A 173 -2.26 7.70 -0.03
CA TRP A 173 -1.11 8.44 -0.56
C TRP A 173 -0.37 9.17 0.55
N GLY A 174 -1.09 9.82 1.47
CA GLY A 174 -0.52 10.40 2.68
C GLY A 174 0.24 9.37 3.51
N TYR A 175 -0.42 8.24 3.77
CA TYR A 175 0.18 7.14 4.51
C TYR A 175 1.39 6.53 3.81
N LEU A 176 1.32 6.31 2.49
CA LEU A 176 2.47 5.87 1.68
C LEU A 176 3.65 6.83 1.81
N SER A 177 3.41 8.13 1.67
CA SER A 177 4.48 9.14 1.72
C SER A 177 5.13 9.21 3.10
N VAL A 178 4.34 9.22 4.18
CA VAL A 178 4.87 9.21 5.56
C VAL A 178 5.63 7.90 5.82
N ALA A 179 5.08 6.76 5.43
CA ALA A 179 5.72 5.46 5.63
C ALA A 179 7.06 5.35 4.90
N VAL A 180 7.14 5.83 3.66
CA VAL A 180 8.40 5.88 2.88
C VAL A 180 9.40 6.83 3.54
N LEU A 181 8.95 8.00 4.02
CA LEU A 181 9.81 8.95 4.72
C LEU A 181 10.41 8.34 6.00
N PHE A 182 9.58 7.68 6.82
CA PHE A 182 10.02 7.03 8.06
C PHE A 182 11.01 5.89 7.80
N ALA A 183 10.75 5.08 6.78
CA ALA A 183 11.65 3.99 6.40
C ALA A 183 12.98 4.52 5.86
N ALA A 184 12.95 5.50 4.95
CA ALA A 184 14.15 6.07 4.35
C ALA A 184 15.03 6.86 5.34
N THR A 185 14.44 7.35 6.43
CA THR A 185 15.17 8.07 7.50
C THR A 185 15.58 7.18 8.66
N GLY A 186 15.19 5.89 8.67
CA GLY A 186 15.48 4.96 9.76
C GLY A 186 14.62 5.16 11.01
N ALA A 187 13.54 5.94 10.95
CA ALA A 187 12.64 6.16 12.08
C ALA A 187 11.73 4.96 12.38
N GLY A 188 11.51 4.07 11.42
CA GLY A 188 10.79 2.81 11.65
C GLY A 188 9.89 2.38 10.49
N PHE A 189 9.24 1.23 10.69
CA PHE A 189 8.37 0.59 9.69
C PHE A 189 6.88 0.76 10.04
N LEU A 190 6.39 1.99 9.90
CA LEU A 190 5.01 2.38 10.19
C LEU A 190 3.93 1.43 9.61
N ILE A 191 4.13 0.85 8.43
CA ILE A 191 3.17 -0.10 7.82
C ILE A 191 3.10 -1.40 8.60
N CYS A 192 4.24 -1.93 9.01
CA CYS A 192 4.32 -3.18 9.74
C CYS A 192 3.85 -3.02 11.19
N GLU A 193 4.17 -1.88 11.81
CA GLU A 193 3.79 -1.56 13.19
C GLU A 193 2.28 -1.34 13.34
N TRP A 194 1.63 -0.77 12.33
CA TRP A 194 0.18 -0.50 12.31
C TRP A 194 -0.58 -1.44 11.36
N ASP A 195 -0.04 -2.61 11.01
CA ASP A 195 -0.77 -3.57 10.18
C ASP A 195 -1.96 -4.15 10.95
N PRO A 196 -3.21 -3.81 10.56
CA PRO A 196 -4.39 -4.13 11.35
C PRO A 196 -4.69 -5.63 11.38
N PHE A 197 -4.11 -6.44 10.48
CA PHE A 197 -4.46 -7.86 10.35
C PHE A 197 -3.35 -8.81 10.78
N VAL A 198 -2.11 -8.34 10.86
CA VAL A 198 -0.96 -9.15 11.31
C VAL A 198 -1.18 -9.76 12.69
N GLY A 199 -1.78 -9.00 13.62
CA GLY A 199 -2.12 -9.49 14.95
C GLY A 199 -3.05 -10.72 14.94
N PHE A 200 -4.04 -10.74 14.05
CA PHE A 200 -4.94 -11.89 13.89
C PHE A 200 -4.25 -13.09 13.25
N PHE A 201 -3.39 -12.87 12.25
CA PHE A 201 -2.65 -13.97 11.61
C PHE A 201 -1.63 -14.64 12.53
N ARG A 202 -1.18 -13.92 13.58
CA ARG A 202 -0.21 -14.40 14.57
C ARG A 202 -0.82 -14.91 15.86
N LEU A 203 -2.13 -14.71 16.06
CA LEU A 203 -2.86 -15.09 17.29
C LEU A 203 -2.23 -14.49 18.58
N GLY A 204 -1.69 -13.27 18.47
CA GLY A 204 -0.94 -12.62 19.56
C GLY A 204 -0.83 -11.11 19.36
N ALA A 205 -1.96 -10.44 19.17
CA ALA A 205 -1.98 -9.01 18.85
C ALA A 205 -1.82 -8.14 20.10
N PRO A 206 -0.91 -7.14 20.11
CA PRO A 206 -0.94 -6.08 21.11
C PRO A 206 -2.27 -5.31 20.98
N PHE A 207 -2.74 -4.73 22.08
CA PHE A 207 -4.07 -4.13 22.18
C PHE A 207 -4.41 -3.18 21.03
N HIS A 208 -3.48 -2.28 20.66
CA HIS A 208 -3.70 -1.32 19.57
C HIS A 208 -3.89 -1.99 18.19
N LEU A 209 -3.15 -3.07 17.90
CA LEU A 209 -3.33 -3.84 16.65
C LEU A 209 -4.64 -4.62 16.65
N ALA A 210 -5.02 -5.19 17.80
CA ALA A 210 -6.30 -5.90 17.93
C ALA A 210 -7.49 -4.95 17.69
N VAL A 211 -7.47 -3.76 18.30
CA VAL A 211 -8.54 -2.76 18.16
C VAL A 211 -8.63 -2.25 16.72
N THR A 212 -7.51 -1.80 16.14
CA THR A 212 -7.49 -1.30 14.75
C THR A 212 -7.94 -2.37 13.75
N GLY A 213 -7.47 -3.61 13.93
CA GLY A 213 -7.92 -4.79 13.20
C GLY A 213 -9.42 -5.04 13.30
N ALA A 214 -9.96 -5.06 14.52
CA ALA A 214 -11.38 -5.27 14.76
C ALA A 214 -12.22 -4.17 14.11
N LEU A 215 -11.81 -2.90 14.23
CA LEU A 215 -12.49 -1.77 13.60
C LEU A 215 -12.56 -1.91 12.07
N PHE A 216 -11.46 -2.29 11.41
CA PHE A 216 -11.48 -2.53 9.96
C PHE A 216 -12.33 -3.74 9.57
N LEU A 217 -12.35 -4.82 10.37
CA LEU A 217 -13.21 -5.99 10.11
C LEU A 217 -14.69 -5.65 10.30
N LEU A 218 -15.05 -4.93 11.36
CA LEU A 218 -16.41 -4.44 11.59
C LEU A 218 -16.87 -3.53 10.45
N ALA A 219 -16.01 -2.59 10.03
CA ALA A 219 -16.28 -1.77 8.86
C ALA A 219 -16.44 -2.62 7.58
N SER A 220 -15.70 -3.73 7.46
CA SER A 220 -15.76 -4.63 6.30
C SER A 220 -17.09 -5.37 6.16
N LEU A 221 -17.89 -5.48 7.24
CA LEU A 221 -19.22 -6.08 7.18
C LEU A 221 -20.15 -5.33 6.22
N PHE A 222 -19.99 -4.00 6.14
CA PHE A 222 -20.85 -3.09 5.37
C PHE A 222 -20.12 -2.40 4.23
N ILE A 223 -18.87 -2.00 4.43
CA ILE A 223 -18.06 -1.33 3.41
C ILE A 223 -17.18 -2.39 2.75
N GLY A 224 -17.28 -2.55 1.43
CA GLY A 224 -16.40 -3.48 0.73
C GLY A 224 -14.93 -3.04 0.84
N ARG A 225 -14.10 -3.82 1.55
CA ARG A 225 -12.63 -3.68 1.67
C ARG A 225 -12.14 -2.28 2.09
N PRO A 226 -12.55 -1.76 3.25
CA PRO A 226 -12.21 -0.42 3.72
C PRO A 226 -10.70 -0.20 3.80
N TYR A 227 -9.93 -1.16 4.33
CA TYR A 227 -8.47 -1.01 4.42
C TYR A 227 -7.83 -0.94 3.03
N CYS A 228 -8.20 -1.82 2.09
CA CYS A 228 -7.62 -1.81 0.75
C CYS A 228 -7.97 -0.57 -0.08
N ARG A 229 -9.04 0.16 0.29
CA ARG A 229 -9.51 1.37 -0.39
C ARG A 229 -8.98 2.66 0.22
N PHE A 230 -8.92 2.72 1.55
CA PHE A 230 -8.75 3.98 2.28
C PHE A 230 -7.50 4.03 3.15
N ALA A 231 -6.79 2.91 3.37
CA ALA A 231 -5.58 2.90 4.20
C ALA A 231 -4.38 2.24 3.51
N CYS A 232 -4.59 1.20 2.72
CA CYS A 232 -3.49 0.39 2.16
C CYS A 232 -2.68 1.17 1.11
N PRO A 233 -1.39 1.46 1.37
CA PRO A 233 -0.55 2.25 0.47
C PRO A 233 -0.24 1.47 -0.81
N TYR A 234 -0.01 0.16 -0.68
CA TYR A 234 0.16 -0.73 -1.84
C TYR A 234 -1.11 -0.79 -2.70
N GLY A 235 -2.29 -0.71 -2.09
CA GLY A 235 -3.57 -0.62 -2.79
C GLY A 235 -3.66 0.62 -3.69
N ALA A 236 -3.12 1.76 -3.27
CA ALA A 236 -3.07 2.98 -4.07
C ALA A 236 -2.16 2.83 -5.30
N ILE A 237 -0.97 2.25 -5.11
CA ILE A 237 -0.02 1.94 -6.18
C ILE A 237 -0.66 1.01 -7.21
N LEU A 238 -1.25 -0.11 -6.76
CA LEU A 238 -1.95 -1.04 -7.65
C LEU A 238 -3.14 -0.37 -8.37
N GLY A 239 -3.85 0.53 -7.69
CA GLY A 239 -4.93 1.31 -8.30
C GLY A 239 -4.45 2.20 -9.46
N LEU A 240 -3.27 2.82 -9.31
CA LEU A 240 -2.66 3.62 -10.36
C LEU A 240 -2.25 2.75 -11.56
N LEU A 241 -1.56 1.65 -11.32
CA LEU A 241 -1.10 0.75 -12.38
C LEU A 241 -2.27 0.08 -13.12
N SER A 242 -3.35 -0.24 -12.41
CA SER A 242 -4.54 -0.86 -13.02
C SER A 242 -5.22 0.05 -14.05
N ARG A 243 -5.06 1.38 -13.96
CA ARG A 243 -5.59 2.31 -14.98
C ARG A 243 -5.05 2.02 -16.38
N VAL A 244 -3.78 1.61 -16.45
CA VAL A 244 -3.04 1.35 -17.70
C VAL A 244 -2.86 -0.15 -17.95
N SER A 245 -3.60 -1.01 -17.24
CA SER A 245 -3.48 -2.46 -17.39
C SER A 245 -3.80 -2.91 -18.82
N ARG A 246 -2.98 -3.81 -19.38
CA ARG A 246 -3.16 -4.36 -20.74
C ARG A 246 -4.53 -5.01 -20.93
N ARG A 247 -4.89 -5.90 -20.01
CA ARG A 247 -6.21 -6.52 -19.93
C ARG A 247 -6.81 -6.23 -18.56
N HIS A 248 -8.13 -6.13 -18.52
CA HIS A 248 -8.86 -5.89 -17.28
C HIS A 248 -10.16 -6.69 -17.28
N THR A 249 -10.65 -7.05 -16.10
CA THR A 249 -11.97 -7.68 -15.95
C THR A 249 -13.06 -6.76 -16.51
N THR A 250 -13.86 -7.30 -17.43
CA THR A 250 -15.06 -6.65 -18.00
C THR A 250 -16.33 -7.18 -17.35
N ILE A 251 -17.42 -6.40 -17.36
CA ILE A 251 -18.71 -6.83 -16.81
C ILE A 251 -19.34 -7.90 -17.72
N THR A 252 -19.44 -7.60 -19.02
CA THR A 252 -19.96 -8.49 -20.05
C THR A 252 -18.82 -9.16 -20.81
N PRO A 253 -18.94 -10.45 -21.20
CA PRO A 253 -17.97 -11.10 -22.08
C PRO A 253 -18.08 -10.62 -23.53
N ASP A 254 -19.28 -10.20 -23.96
CA ASP A 254 -19.61 -9.77 -25.32
C ASP A 254 -20.36 -8.41 -25.28
N ALA A 255 -21.10 -8.05 -26.32
CA ALA A 255 -21.81 -6.76 -26.40
C ALA A 255 -22.75 -6.50 -25.20
N CYS A 256 -22.73 -5.28 -24.65
CA CYS A 256 -23.61 -4.88 -23.56
C CYS A 256 -25.03 -4.63 -24.08
N VAL A 257 -26.03 -5.24 -23.45
CA VAL A 257 -27.45 -5.04 -23.77
C VAL A 257 -28.13 -3.99 -22.87
N GLN A 258 -27.33 -3.18 -22.14
CA GLN A 258 -27.80 -2.08 -21.28
C GLN A 258 -28.91 -2.43 -20.25
N CYS A 259 -28.98 -3.69 -19.81
CA CYS A 259 -30.01 -4.22 -18.89
C CYS A 259 -29.98 -3.66 -17.45
N ARG A 260 -28.99 -2.84 -17.08
CA ARG A 260 -28.79 -2.23 -15.73
C ARG A 260 -28.61 -3.17 -14.53
N LEU A 261 -28.74 -4.49 -14.70
CA LEU A 261 -28.60 -5.49 -13.61
C LEU A 261 -27.26 -5.46 -12.87
N CYS A 262 -26.21 -4.91 -13.47
CA CYS A 262 -24.90 -4.81 -12.85
C CYS A 262 -24.72 -3.59 -11.93
N GLU A 263 -25.59 -2.58 -11.98
CA GLU A 263 -25.41 -1.31 -11.26
C GLU A 263 -25.23 -1.47 -9.74
N ASP A 264 -25.99 -2.38 -9.14
CA ASP A 264 -25.93 -2.67 -7.70
C ASP A 264 -25.04 -3.87 -7.35
N ALA A 265 -24.48 -4.56 -8.36
CA ALA A 265 -23.68 -5.76 -8.14
C ALA A 265 -22.30 -5.48 -7.53
N CYS A 266 -21.79 -4.25 -7.64
CA CYS A 266 -20.43 -3.90 -7.19
C CYS A 266 -20.44 -3.29 -5.78
N PRO A 267 -19.91 -4.01 -4.76
CA PRO A 267 -19.80 -3.47 -3.40
C PRO A 267 -18.77 -2.33 -3.27
N TYR A 268 -17.98 -2.09 -4.32
CA TYR A 268 -16.92 -1.08 -4.36
C TYR A 268 -17.35 0.20 -5.07
N GLY A 269 -18.54 0.24 -5.68
CA GLY A 269 -18.98 1.38 -6.50
C GLY A 269 -18.08 1.63 -7.71
N ALA A 270 -17.51 0.56 -8.30
CA ALA A 270 -16.57 0.66 -9.41
C ALA A 270 -17.25 0.57 -10.80
N ILE A 271 -18.56 0.37 -10.89
CA ILE A 271 -19.28 0.29 -12.16
C ILE A 271 -19.70 1.70 -12.58
N ARG A 272 -19.31 2.10 -13.79
CA ARG A 272 -19.67 3.38 -14.39
C ARG A 272 -20.83 3.16 -15.36
N SER A 273 -21.86 3.98 -15.24
CA SER A 273 -22.97 4.00 -16.18
C SER A 273 -22.58 4.66 -17.52
N PRO A 274 -23.31 4.34 -18.60
CA PRO A 274 -23.25 5.08 -19.85
C PRO A 274 -23.48 6.58 -19.63
N LEU A 275 -22.73 7.42 -20.35
CA LEU A 275 -22.92 8.86 -20.39
C LEU A 275 -23.19 9.30 -21.83
N PRO A 276 -24.21 10.16 -22.06
CA PRO A 276 -24.53 10.63 -23.39
C PRO A 276 -23.33 11.37 -24.03
N ALA A 277 -23.28 11.38 -25.36
CA ALA A 277 -22.18 11.98 -26.11
C ALA A 277 -22.10 13.52 -25.92
N ALA A 278 -23.24 14.17 -25.71
CA ALA A 278 -23.30 15.61 -25.46
C ALA A 278 -22.74 15.94 -24.07
N ALA A 279 -21.72 16.80 -24.05
CA ALA A 279 -21.16 17.32 -22.82
C ALA A 279 -22.19 18.25 -22.12
N PRO A 280 -22.23 18.28 -20.78
CA PRO A 280 -23.17 19.10 -20.02
C PRO A 280 -22.85 20.60 -20.09
N GLU A 281 -21.69 20.97 -20.62
CA GLU A 281 -21.22 22.35 -20.71
C GLU A 281 -20.51 22.64 -22.04
N SER A 282 -20.36 23.92 -22.36
CA SER A 282 -19.64 24.34 -23.56
C SER A 282 -18.15 23.95 -23.49
N ARG A 283 -17.56 23.66 -24.66
CA ARG A 283 -16.12 23.35 -24.76
C ARG A 283 -15.25 24.47 -24.20
N ALA A 284 -15.61 25.73 -24.43
CA ALA A 284 -14.87 26.89 -23.95
C ALA A 284 -14.83 26.95 -22.41
N THR A 285 -15.96 26.69 -21.75
CA THR A 285 -16.05 26.63 -20.28
C THR A 285 -15.18 25.50 -19.72
N GLY A 286 -15.25 24.31 -20.32
CA GLY A 286 -14.44 23.16 -19.91
C GLY A 286 -12.93 23.40 -20.07
N VAL A 287 -12.51 23.98 -21.20
CA VAL A 287 -11.09 24.34 -21.44
C VAL A 287 -10.62 25.40 -20.45
N ARG A 288 -11.41 26.43 -20.18
CA ARG A 288 -11.06 27.46 -19.18
C ARG A 288 -10.91 26.85 -17.78
N ARG A 289 -11.83 25.97 -17.37
CA ARG A 289 -11.74 25.27 -16.08
C ARG A 289 -10.47 24.41 -16.02
N LEU A 290 -10.18 23.64 -17.07
CA LEU A 290 -8.98 22.80 -17.12
C LEU A 290 -7.70 23.65 -17.08
N ALA A 291 -7.64 24.76 -17.81
CA ALA A 291 -6.51 25.69 -17.79
C ALA A 291 -6.27 26.28 -16.39
N LEU A 292 -7.34 26.70 -15.70
CA LEU A 292 -7.26 27.17 -14.31
C LEU A 292 -6.73 26.09 -13.37
N ILE A 293 -7.20 24.84 -13.50
CA ILE A 293 -6.70 23.72 -12.69
C ILE A 293 -5.21 23.48 -12.98
N LEU A 294 -4.81 23.42 -14.26
CA LEU A 294 -3.42 23.20 -14.65
C LEU A 294 -2.48 24.31 -14.16
N ALA A 295 -2.95 25.56 -14.11
CA ALA A 295 -2.19 26.69 -13.55
C ALA A 295 -2.14 26.66 -12.01
N ALA A 296 -3.22 26.22 -11.34
CA ALA A 296 -3.29 26.15 -9.89
C ALA A 296 -2.47 25.00 -9.29
N VAL A 297 -2.41 23.84 -9.96
CA VAL A 297 -1.69 22.65 -9.47
C VAL A 297 -0.22 22.92 -9.11
N PRO A 298 0.63 23.58 -9.93
CA PRO A 298 2.00 23.87 -9.56
C PRO A 298 2.09 24.84 -8.38
N LEU A 299 1.21 25.85 -8.29
CA LEU A 299 1.17 26.77 -7.15
C LEU A 299 0.82 26.05 -5.84
N ILE A 300 -0.18 25.17 -5.88
CA ILE A 300 -0.57 24.31 -4.76
C ILE A 300 0.59 23.37 -4.39
N ALA A 301 1.30 22.83 -5.38
CA ALA A 301 2.45 21.96 -5.13
C ALA A 301 3.60 22.68 -4.43
N VAL A 302 3.92 23.93 -4.82
CA VAL A 302 4.93 24.75 -4.15
C VAL A 302 4.51 25.07 -2.72
N ALA A 303 3.25 25.50 -2.51
CA ALA A 303 2.73 25.79 -1.18
C ALA A 303 2.76 24.53 -0.28
N ALA A 304 2.28 23.40 -0.78
CA ALA A 304 2.28 22.13 -0.04
C ALA A 304 3.70 21.62 0.24
N ALA A 305 4.65 21.83 -0.66
CA ALA A 305 6.06 21.49 -0.46
C ALA A 305 6.69 22.35 0.65
N ALA A 306 6.40 23.65 0.68
CA ALA A 306 6.84 24.54 1.76
C ALA A 306 6.22 24.13 3.10
N THR A 307 4.91 23.88 3.15
CA THR A 307 4.22 23.35 4.33
C THR A 307 4.82 22.01 4.77
N GLY A 308 5.12 21.13 3.81
CA GLY A 308 5.76 19.83 4.04
C GLY A 308 7.14 19.93 4.68
N TYR A 309 7.93 20.95 4.34
CA TYR A 309 9.21 21.22 5.01
C TYR A 309 9.05 21.44 6.52
N PHE A 310 8.05 22.26 6.91
CA PHE A 310 7.75 22.53 8.32
C PHE A 310 7.25 21.27 9.04
N PHE A 311 6.31 20.54 8.44
CA PHE A 311 5.81 19.28 9.01
C PHE A 311 6.88 18.18 9.08
N GLY A 312 7.83 18.16 8.15
CA GLY A 312 8.97 17.24 8.19
C GLY A 312 9.76 17.39 9.50
N ASN A 313 10.03 18.63 9.93
CA ASN A 313 10.68 18.89 11.22
C ASN A 313 9.85 18.37 12.40
N LEU A 314 8.52 18.48 12.35
CA LEU A 314 7.66 17.92 13.40
C LEU A 314 7.72 16.38 13.41
N LEU A 315 7.64 15.75 12.25
CA LEU A 315 7.72 14.28 12.10
C LEU A 315 9.07 13.71 12.55
N SER A 316 10.15 14.47 12.42
CA SER A 316 11.48 14.04 12.86
C SER A 316 11.54 13.68 14.35
N ARG A 317 10.64 14.24 15.17
CA ARG A 317 10.55 13.95 16.61
C ARG A 317 10.16 12.50 16.90
N ALA A 318 9.59 11.79 15.93
CA ALA A 318 9.31 10.37 16.05
C ALA A 318 10.59 9.50 15.92
N HIS A 319 11.69 10.05 15.41
CA HIS A 319 12.95 9.31 15.30
C HIS A 319 13.62 9.20 16.67
N PRO A 320 14.02 7.99 17.15
CA PRO A 320 14.53 7.78 18.50
C PRO A 320 15.69 8.72 18.89
N ARG A 321 16.68 8.90 18.01
CA ARG A 321 17.81 9.82 18.27
C ARG A 321 17.41 11.30 18.40
N VAL A 322 16.38 11.74 17.66
CA VAL A 322 15.90 13.12 17.75
C VAL A 322 15.07 13.30 19.01
N ALA A 323 14.24 12.32 19.37
CA ALA A 323 13.51 12.29 20.62
C ALA A 323 14.46 12.35 21.83
N LEU A 324 15.50 11.51 21.84
CA LEU A 324 16.53 11.48 22.88
C LEU A 324 17.28 12.81 23.00
N ALA A 325 17.69 13.41 21.88
CA ALA A 325 18.35 14.72 21.89
C ALA A 325 17.42 15.79 22.51
N LEU A 326 16.15 15.82 22.12
CA LEU A 326 15.17 16.75 22.69
C LEU A 326 14.90 16.50 24.18
N GLU A 327 14.92 15.25 24.61
CA GLU A 327 14.73 14.87 26.01
C GLU A 327 15.90 15.32 26.89
N ILE A 328 17.13 15.14 26.43
CA ILE A 328 18.33 15.58 27.17
C ILE A 328 18.32 17.09 27.43
N HIS A 329 17.81 17.87 26.46
CA HIS A 329 17.67 19.33 26.57
C HIS A 329 16.41 19.79 27.33
N ARG A 330 15.50 18.88 27.70
CA ARG A 330 14.35 19.20 28.58
C ARG A 330 14.80 19.17 30.05
N ASP A 331 14.09 19.96 30.88
CA ASP A 331 14.41 20.20 32.29
C ASP A 331 14.92 18.96 33.04
N ALA A 332 16.04 19.13 33.75
CA ALA A 332 16.68 18.09 34.55
C ALA A 332 15.84 17.58 35.73
N ALA A 333 14.68 18.18 35.98
CA ALA A 333 13.75 17.79 37.05
C ALA A 333 12.86 16.59 36.69
N GLN A 334 12.84 16.15 35.42
CA GLN A 334 12.10 14.95 35.02
C GLN A 334 12.87 13.68 35.40
N PRO A 335 12.18 12.60 35.81
CA PRO A 335 12.83 11.33 36.08
C PRO A 335 13.58 10.84 34.84
N MET A 336 14.81 10.38 35.05
CA MET A 336 15.68 9.86 33.98
C MET A 336 15.01 8.67 33.31
N SER A 337 14.78 8.76 32.00
CA SER A 337 14.41 7.58 31.21
C SER A 337 15.61 6.64 31.08
N LEU A 338 15.31 5.35 30.88
CA LEU A 338 16.32 4.31 30.61
C LEU A 338 17.24 4.67 29.43
N GLU A 339 16.69 5.32 28.40
CA GLU A 339 17.43 5.73 27.21
C GLU A 339 18.39 6.88 27.51
N ARG A 340 17.96 7.85 28.32
CA ARG A 340 18.79 8.97 28.79
C ARG A 340 19.92 8.46 29.69
N GLU A 341 19.63 7.54 30.61
CA GLU A 341 20.64 6.91 31.47
C GLU A 341 21.65 6.12 30.65
N ALA A 342 21.20 5.27 29.73
CA ALA A 342 22.08 4.50 28.85
C ALA A 342 23.00 5.40 28.01
N PHE A 343 22.50 6.55 27.55
CA PHE A 343 23.32 7.51 26.80
C PHE A 343 24.47 8.08 27.64
N PHE A 344 24.19 8.57 28.86
CA PHE A 344 25.25 9.13 29.70
C PHE A 344 26.24 8.05 30.17
N THR A 345 25.77 6.84 30.49
CA THR A 345 26.63 5.70 30.83
C THR A 345 27.54 5.28 29.67
N SER A 346 27.11 5.47 28.42
CA SER A 346 27.93 5.17 27.23
C SER A 346 29.14 6.10 27.04
N GLY A 347 29.22 7.22 27.77
CA GLY A 347 30.30 8.20 27.66
C GLY A 347 30.29 9.03 26.36
N ARG A 348 29.22 8.96 25.56
CA ARG A 348 29.09 9.75 24.33
C ARG A 348 28.86 11.24 24.63
N ALA A 349 29.52 12.11 23.87
CA ALA A 349 29.33 13.55 23.97
C ALA A 349 27.94 13.98 23.43
N THR A 350 27.25 14.85 24.19
CA THR A 350 25.95 15.44 23.81
C THR A 350 26.01 16.19 22.47
N VAL A 351 27.12 16.88 22.20
CA VAL A 351 27.36 17.62 20.95
C VAL A 351 27.30 16.71 19.72
N ALA A 352 27.80 15.48 19.84
CA ALA A 352 27.76 14.51 18.75
C ALA A 352 26.32 14.03 18.49
N LEU A 353 25.55 13.76 19.54
CA LEU A 353 24.13 13.41 19.43
C LEU A 353 23.31 14.55 18.79
N ASP A 354 23.56 15.80 19.18
CA ASP A 354 22.90 16.96 18.60
C ASP A 354 23.22 17.15 17.11
N ALA A 355 24.46 16.88 16.71
CA ALA A 355 24.86 16.92 15.31
C ALA A 355 24.14 15.84 14.48
N GLU A 356 24.04 14.61 15.01
CA GLU A 356 23.27 13.52 14.39
C GLU A 356 21.78 13.86 14.30
N ALA A 357 21.18 14.36 15.39
CA ALA A 357 19.77 14.75 15.43
C ALA A 357 19.45 15.85 14.40
N ARG A 358 20.31 16.88 14.27
CA ARG A 358 20.18 17.93 13.24
C ARG A 358 20.33 17.38 11.82
N ALA A 359 21.19 16.39 11.60
CA ALA A 359 21.30 15.73 10.30
C ALA A 359 20.02 14.97 9.94
N ILE A 360 19.43 14.25 10.90
CA ILE A 360 18.16 13.54 10.73
C ILE A 360 17.02 14.53 10.49
N GLN A 361 16.90 15.59 11.29
CA GLN A 361 15.91 16.66 11.12
C GLN A 361 15.96 17.26 9.71
N ARG A 362 17.15 17.54 9.18
CA ARG A 362 17.32 18.01 7.80
C ARG A 362 16.83 17.01 6.75
N ARG A 363 17.12 15.71 6.92
CA ARG A 363 16.60 14.65 6.03
C ARG A 363 15.07 14.60 6.07
N PHE A 364 14.48 14.71 7.25
CA PHE A 364 13.04 14.78 7.43
C PHE A 364 12.41 16.04 6.80
N ALA A 365 13.04 17.20 6.93
CA ALA A 365 12.57 18.44 6.33
C ALA A 365 12.57 18.35 4.80
N VAL A 366 13.68 17.88 4.21
CA VAL A 366 13.80 17.66 2.77
C VAL A 366 12.81 16.60 2.29
N GLY A 367 12.67 15.48 3.01
CA GLY A 367 11.67 14.46 2.71
C GLY A 367 10.23 14.96 2.81
N GLY A 368 9.98 15.88 3.75
CA GLY A 368 8.70 16.58 3.92
C GLY A 368 8.32 17.43 2.71
N VAL A 369 9.29 18.08 2.05
CA VAL A 369 9.06 18.81 0.78
C VAL A 369 8.52 17.86 -0.29
N PHE A 370 9.16 16.71 -0.48
CA PHE A 370 8.72 15.72 -1.46
C PHE A 370 7.34 15.14 -1.12
N LEU A 371 7.08 14.88 0.17
CA LEU A 371 5.78 14.43 0.65
C LEU A 371 4.68 15.45 0.32
N GLY A 372 4.90 16.73 0.65
CA GLY A 372 3.96 17.81 0.38
C GLY A 372 3.67 17.96 -1.12
N ALA A 373 4.73 17.98 -1.94
CA ALA A 373 4.62 18.04 -3.39
C ALA A 373 3.83 16.84 -3.97
N LEU A 374 4.15 15.62 -3.52
CA LEU A 374 3.47 14.41 -3.99
C LEU A 374 1.97 14.44 -3.66
N LEU A 375 1.60 14.84 -2.43
CA LEU A 375 0.19 14.95 -2.06
C LEU A 375 -0.55 15.99 -2.90
N ALA A 376 0.03 17.16 -3.10
CA ALA A 376 -0.54 18.18 -3.98
C ALA A 376 -0.71 17.68 -5.42
N LEU A 377 0.27 16.95 -5.97
CA LEU A 377 0.18 16.35 -7.30
C LEU A 377 -0.92 15.29 -7.38
N THR A 378 -1.12 14.47 -6.33
CA THR A 378 -2.21 13.50 -6.31
C THR A 378 -3.58 14.16 -6.29
N VAL A 379 -3.75 15.24 -5.51
CA VAL A 379 -4.98 16.05 -5.50
C VAL A 379 -5.18 16.69 -6.87
N GLY A 380 -4.13 17.29 -7.45
CA GLY A 380 -4.15 17.87 -8.78
C GLY A 380 -4.58 16.87 -9.86
N ALA A 381 -4.04 15.65 -9.84
CA ALA A 381 -4.42 14.59 -10.76
C ALA A 381 -5.90 14.17 -10.61
N GLN A 382 -6.45 14.18 -9.40
CA GLN A 382 -7.88 13.93 -9.17
C GLN A 382 -8.74 15.08 -9.72
N LEU A 383 -8.37 16.33 -9.47
CA LEU A 383 -9.07 17.51 -9.98
C LEU A 383 -9.07 17.55 -11.51
N ILE A 384 -7.92 17.29 -12.14
CA ILE A 384 -7.81 17.15 -13.60
C ILE A 384 -8.73 16.02 -14.08
N GLY A 385 -8.70 14.86 -13.41
CA GLY A 385 -9.57 13.73 -13.75
C GLY A 385 -11.08 14.04 -13.69
N LEU A 386 -11.51 14.91 -12.76
CA LEU A 386 -12.89 15.38 -12.65
C LEU A 386 -13.26 16.41 -13.73
N ALA A 387 -12.28 17.18 -14.22
CA ALA A 387 -12.49 18.15 -15.29
C ALA A 387 -12.53 17.51 -16.69
N LEU A 388 -12.03 16.27 -16.85
CA LEU A 388 -12.02 15.57 -18.12
C LEU A 388 -13.36 14.87 -18.39
N TRP A 389 -14.09 15.34 -19.40
CA TRP A 389 -15.27 14.66 -19.93
C TRP A 389 -14.88 13.47 -20.82
N ARG A 390 -15.53 12.32 -20.63
CA ARG A 390 -15.39 11.14 -21.50
C ARG A 390 -16.75 10.52 -21.72
N SER A 391 -17.16 10.40 -22.99
CA SER A 391 -18.37 9.67 -23.38
C SER A 391 -18.19 8.17 -23.15
N ARG A 392 -19.29 7.50 -22.81
CA ARG A 392 -19.32 6.04 -22.60
C ARG A 392 -20.65 5.51 -23.12
N THR A 393 -20.59 4.56 -24.05
CA THR A 393 -21.80 3.93 -24.62
C THR A 393 -22.33 2.82 -23.72
N ASP A 394 -21.45 2.10 -23.04
CA ASP A 394 -21.77 0.90 -22.27
C ASP A 394 -21.36 0.99 -20.80
N TYR A 395 -21.89 0.06 -20.00
CA TYR A 395 -21.43 -0.14 -18.63
C TYR A 395 -20.02 -0.69 -18.60
N GLU A 396 -19.09 0.08 -18.01
CA GLU A 396 -17.70 -0.31 -17.86
C GLU A 396 -17.23 -0.22 -16.40
N PRO A 397 -16.32 -1.10 -15.97
CA PRO A 397 -15.69 -0.96 -14.67
C PRO A 397 -14.61 0.13 -14.72
N ASP A 398 -14.58 0.98 -13.69
CA ASP A 398 -13.46 1.86 -13.38
C ASP A 398 -12.23 1.01 -13.08
N ARG A 399 -11.26 0.99 -14.01
CA ARG A 399 -10.05 0.16 -13.90
C ARG A 399 -9.22 0.45 -12.65
N ALA A 400 -9.27 1.66 -12.07
CA ALA A 400 -8.53 1.98 -10.86
C ALA A 400 -9.20 1.42 -9.59
N ARG A 401 -10.53 1.52 -9.54
CA ARG A 401 -11.36 1.15 -8.38
C ARG A 401 -11.80 -0.31 -8.40
N CYS A 402 -11.83 -0.94 -9.58
CA CYS A 402 -12.24 -2.32 -9.72
C CYS A 402 -11.15 -3.27 -9.21
N PHE A 403 -11.52 -4.13 -8.27
CA PHE A 403 -10.64 -5.15 -7.70
C PHE A 403 -10.60 -6.44 -8.53
N SER A 404 -11.27 -6.53 -9.68
CA SER A 404 -11.37 -7.77 -10.48
C SER A 404 -11.94 -8.98 -9.70
N CYS A 405 -12.81 -8.73 -8.71
CA CYS A 405 -13.36 -9.75 -7.83
C CYS A 405 -14.38 -10.71 -8.49
N GLY A 406 -14.89 -10.36 -9.68
CA GLY A 406 -15.82 -11.19 -10.44
C GLY A 406 -17.25 -11.28 -9.90
N ARG A 407 -17.65 -10.52 -8.88
CA ARG A 407 -19.05 -10.50 -8.37
C ARG A 407 -20.06 -10.13 -9.47
N CYS A 408 -19.69 -9.20 -10.36
CA CYS A 408 -20.55 -8.78 -11.47
C CYS A 408 -20.84 -9.89 -12.50
N PHE A 409 -20.05 -10.96 -12.56
CA PHE A 409 -20.24 -12.03 -13.54
C PHE A 409 -21.58 -12.72 -13.40
N ALA A 410 -22.07 -12.90 -12.17
CA ALA A 410 -23.34 -13.55 -11.91
C ALA A 410 -24.55 -12.70 -12.36
N TYR A 411 -24.39 -11.38 -12.46
CA TYR A 411 -25.46 -10.44 -12.78
C TYR A 411 -25.59 -10.16 -14.29
N CYS A 412 -24.59 -10.56 -15.09
CA CYS A 412 -24.61 -10.33 -16.53
C CYS A 412 -25.36 -11.46 -17.26
N PRO A 413 -26.52 -11.18 -17.92
CA PRO A 413 -27.30 -12.21 -18.60
C PRO A 413 -26.58 -12.78 -19.84
N VAL A 414 -25.84 -11.94 -20.56
CA VAL A 414 -25.00 -12.35 -21.71
C VAL A 414 -23.95 -13.39 -21.27
N GLY A 415 -23.35 -13.18 -20.10
CA GLY A 415 -22.39 -14.11 -19.54
C GLY A 415 -22.98 -15.45 -19.08
N ARG A 416 -24.25 -15.47 -18.67
CA ARG A 416 -24.97 -16.72 -18.33
C ARG A 416 -25.26 -17.53 -19.60
N LYS A 417 -25.86 -16.88 -20.61
CA LYS A 417 -26.17 -17.51 -21.91
C LYS A 417 -24.93 -18.14 -22.55
N ARG A 418 -23.79 -17.45 -22.56
CA ARG A 418 -22.52 -17.96 -23.09
C ARG A 418 -21.99 -19.22 -22.37
N LYS A 419 -22.35 -19.44 -21.10
CA LYS A 419 -21.95 -20.66 -20.35
C LYS A 419 -22.93 -21.82 -20.57
N GLU A 420 -24.19 -21.50 -20.86
CA GLU A 420 -25.26 -22.47 -21.10
C GLU A 420 -25.28 -22.98 -22.54
N SER A 421 -24.83 -22.18 -23.50
CA SER A 421 -24.59 -22.64 -24.88
C SER A 421 -23.31 -23.49 -24.92
N PRO A 422 -23.40 -24.82 -25.15
CA PRO A 422 -22.21 -25.61 -25.41
C PRO A 422 -21.54 -25.09 -26.68
N LYS A 423 -20.21 -25.00 -26.66
CA LYS A 423 -19.44 -24.77 -27.88
C LYS A 423 -19.37 -26.03 -28.72
#